data_AF-A0A1G2X590-F1
#
_entry.id   AF-A0A1G2X590-F1
#
_cell.length_a   1.000
_cell.length_b   1.000
_cell.length_c   1.000
_cell.angle_alpha   90.00
_cell.angle_beta   90.00
_cell.angle_gamma   90.00
#
_symmetry.space_group_name_H-M   'P 1'
#
loop_
_entity.id
_entity.type
_entity.pdbx_description
1 polymer ?
#
loop_
_entity_poly.entity_id
_entity_poly.type
_entity_poly.pdbx_seq_one_letter_code
_entity_poly.pdbx_strand_id
1 'polypeptide(L)' 'MLAFAAFGCGIGQGIAVFGAASGMARQPEMAGKIQLVMFVGLAFIESLTIYSLMMSFILLGKLPKTEAILEVIQHAVK' A
#
# COMPACT_ATOMS: atom_id res chain seq x y z
N MET A 1 -12.82 8.30 -5.97
CA MET A 1 -12.19 6.98 -6.21
C MET A 1 -11.42 6.48 -5.00
N LEU A 2 -10.52 7.29 -4.41
CA LEU A 2 -9.75 6.91 -3.22
C LEU A 2 -10.58 6.34 -2.06
N ALA A 3 -11.73 6.95 -1.74
CA ALA A 3 -12.61 6.48 -0.67
C ALA A 3 -13.12 5.04 -0.89
N PHE A 4 -13.45 4.67 -2.13
CA PHE A 4 -13.89 3.31 -2.47
C PHE A 4 -12.74 2.30 -2.38
N ALA A 5 -11.55 2.69 -2.86
CA ALA A 5 -10.35 1.85 -2.78
C ALA A 5 -9.95 1.60 -1.31
N ALA A 6 -9.93 2.66 -0.49
CA ALA A 6 -9.61 2.58 0.93
C ALA A 6 -10.64 1.73 1.69
N PHE A 7 -11.93 1.84 1.37
CA PHE A 7 -12.97 1.02 1.99
C PHE A 7 -12.79 -0.48 1.66
N GLY A 8 -12.60 -0.82 0.39
CA GLY A 8 -12.39 -2.21 -0.03
C GLY A 8 -11.10 -2.81 0.54
N CYS A 9 -10.01 -2.05 0.54
CA CYS A 9 -8.74 -2.49 1.12
C CYS A 9 -8.83 -2.65 2.64
N GLY A 10 -9.46 -1.71 3.35
CA GLY A 10 -9.63 -1.81 4.80
C GLY A 10 -10.36 -3.09 5.23
N ILE A 11 -11.40 -3.49 4.51
CA ILE A 11 -12.10 -4.76 4.76
C ILE A 11 -11.17 -5.95 4.49
N GLY A 12 -10.50 -5.98 3.32
CA GLY A 12 -9.60 -7.08 2.96
C GLY A 12 -8.44 -7.25 3.94
N GLN A 13 -7.83 -6.15 4.37
CA GLN A 13 -6.74 -6.14 5.35
C GLN A 13 -7.24 -6.60 6.72
N GLY A 14 -8.40 -6.15 7.17
CA GLY A 14 -9.00 -6.57 8.44
C GLY A 14 -9.21 -8.09 8.50
N ILE A 15 -9.74 -8.67 7.42
CA ILE A 15 -9.93 -10.13 7.32
C ILE A 15 -8.58 -10.87 7.30
N ALA A 16 -7.61 -10.38 6.53
CA ALA A 16 -6.29 -11.01 6.44
C ALA A 16 -5.55 -11.00 7.80
N VAL A 17 -5.58 -9.87 8.51
CA VAL A 17 -4.97 -9.74 9.84
C VAL A 17 -5.68 -10.60 10.87
N PHE A 18 -7.02 -10.67 10.85
CA PHE A 18 -7.77 -11.54 11.75
C PHE A 18 -7.43 -13.03 11.54
N GLY A 19 -7.33 -13.46 10.27
CA GLY A 19 -6.91 -14.82 9.92
C GLY A 19 -5.49 -15.13 10.38
N ALA A 20 -4.56 -14.21 10.17
CA ALA A 20 -3.18 -14.34 10.62
C ALA A 20 -3.08 -14.39 12.16
N ALA A 21 -3.75 -13.48 12.87
CA ALA A 21 -3.76 -13.45 14.33
C ALA A 21 -4.34 -14.75 14.93
N SER A 22 -5.44 -15.25 14.38
CA SER A 22 -6.04 -16.52 14.79
C SER A 22 -5.11 -17.70 14.50
N GLY A 23 -4.43 -17.69 13.34
CA GLY A 23 -3.45 -18.72 12.98
C GLY A 23 -2.25 -18.74 13.93
N MET A 24 -1.71 -17.57 14.27
CA MET A 24 -0.61 -17.44 15.24
C MET A 24 -1.02 -17.88 16.64
N ALA A 25 -2.24 -17.57 17.09
CA ALA A 25 -2.75 -18.02 18.38
C ALA A 25 -2.88 -19.55 18.46
N ARG A 26 -3.20 -20.22 17.34
CA ARG A 26 -3.32 -21.69 17.27
C ARG A 26 -1.98 -22.40 17.13
N GLN A 27 -1.03 -21.79 16.42
CA GLN A 27 0.30 -22.34 16.16
C GLN A 27 1.38 -21.27 16.36
N PRO A 28 1.78 -20.99 17.62
CA PRO A 28 2.75 -19.94 17.92
C PRO A 28 4.13 -20.21 17.33
N GLU A 29 4.53 -21.47 17.18
CA GLU A 29 5.80 -21.86 16.56
C GLU A 29 5.92 -21.39 15.09
N MET A 30 4.80 -21.27 14.39
CA MET A 30 4.75 -20.83 13.00
C MET A 30 4.51 -19.32 12.85
N ALA A 31 4.47 -18.56 13.95
CA ALA A 31 4.06 -17.17 13.93
C ALA A 31 4.89 -16.30 12.98
N GLY A 32 6.21 -16.46 12.94
CA GLY A 32 7.07 -15.72 12.02
C GLY A 32 6.74 -15.96 10.55
N LYS A 33 6.43 -17.21 10.17
CA LYS A 33 6.05 -17.54 8.79
C LYS A 33 4.66 -16.97 8.43
N ILE A 34 3.71 -17.04 9.37
CA ILE A 34 2.36 -16.48 9.20
C ILE A 34 2.44 -14.96 9.03
N GLN A 35 3.25 -14.26 9.83
CA GLN A 35 3.46 -12.82 9.70
C GLN A 35 4.04 -12.44 8.34
N LEU A 36 5.04 -13.19 7.86
CA LEU A 36 5.63 -12.93 6.54
C LEU A 36 4.59 -13.04 5.42
N VAL A 37 3.80 -14.11 5.41
CA VAL A 37 2.73 -14.29 4.41
C VAL A 37 1.67 -13.20 4.54
N MET A 38 1.29 -12.84 5.77
CA MET A 38 0.36 -11.74 6.05
C MET A 38 0.87 -10.43 5.44
N PHE A 39 2.12 -10.03 5.71
CA PHE A 39 2.66 -8.78 5.18
C PHE A 39 2.75 -8.76 3.67
N VAL A 40 3.13 -9.89 3.03
CA VAL A 40 3.12 -10.00 1.57
C VAL A 40 1.70 -9.81 1.04
N GLY A 41 0.70 -10.47 1.62
CA GLY A 41 -0.70 -10.31 1.23
C GLY A 41 -1.22 -8.89 1.42
N LEU A 42 -0.88 -8.26 2.56
CA LEU A 42 -1.26 -6.87 2.86
C LEU A 42 -0.60 -5.88 1.87
N ALA A 43 0.64 -6.10 1.46
CA ALA A 43 1.33 -5.26 0.49
C ALA A 43 0.61 -5.27 -0.87
N PHE A 44 0.13 -6.43 -1.32
CA PHE A 44 -0.67 -6.52 -2.54
C PHE A 44 -2.01 -5.79 -2.42
N ILE A 45 -2.71 -5.94 -1.30
CA ILE A 45 -3.96 -5.21 -1.04
C ILE A 45 -3.71 -3.70 -1.04
N GLU A 46 -2.68 -3.24 -0.33
CA GLU A 46 -2.33 -1.81 -0.23
C GLU A 46 -1.92 -1.19 -1.57
N SER A 47 -1.26 -1.95 -2.45
CA SER A 47 -0.85 -1.44 -3.76
C SER A 47 -2.02 -0.84 -4.57
N LEU A 48 -3.23 -1.41 -4.42
CA LEU A 48 -4.44 -0.91 -5.08
C LEU A 48 -4.87 0.46 -4.54
N THR A 49 -4.76 0.67 -3.23
CA THR A 49 -5.03 1.96 -2.59
C THR A 49 -4.00 3.01 -3.00
N ILE A 50 -2.71 2.63 -3.04
CA ILE A 50 -1.63 3.51 -3.51
C ILE A 50 -1.86 3.94 -4.96
N TYR A 51 -2.28 3.04 -5.86
CA TYR A 51 -2.62 3.43 -7.23
C TYR A 51 -3.81 4.38 -7.29
N SER A 52 -4.83 4.19 -6.43
CA SER A 52 -5.95 5.13 -6.35
C SER A 52 -5.54 6.51 -5.81
N LEU A 53 -4.61 6.53 -4.86
CA LEU A 53 -4.02 7.77 -4.32
C LEU A 53 -3.21 8.51 -5.39
N MET A 54 -2.35 7.78 -6.12
CA MET A 54 -1.58 8.32 -7.23
C MET A 54 -2.49 8.97 -8.28
N MET A 55 -3.54 8.27 -8.70
CA MET A 55 -4.53 8.81 -9.65
C MET A 55 -5.25 10.04 -9.10
N SER A 56 -5.49 10.10 -7.78
CA SER A 56 -6.10 11.26 -7.14
C SER A 56 -5.19 12.50 -7.22
N PHE A 57 -3.87 12.35 -7.05
CA PHE A 57 -2.94 13.47 -7.22
C PHE A 57 -2.81 13.94 -8.67
N ILE A 58 -2.85 13.01 -9.64
CA ILE A 58 -2.88 13.34 -11.07
C ILE A 58 -4.12 14.19 -11.39
N LEU A 59 -5.31 13.76 -10.95
CA LEU A 59 -6.57 14.44 -11.24
C LEU A 59 -6.70 15.80 -10.54
N LEU A 60 -6.12 15.96 -9.35
CA LEU A 60 -6.11 17.23 -8.62
C LEU A 60 -5.09 18.24 -9.19
N GLY A 61 -4.28 17.86 -10.19
CA GLY A 61 -3.27 18.73 -10.78
C GLY A 61 -2.18 19.16 -9.79
N LYS A 62 -2.00 18.41 -8.69
CA LYS A 62 -1.02 18.72 -7.64
C LYS A 62 0.37 18.15 -7.93
N LEU A 63 0.57 17.59 -9.11
CA LEU A 63 1.89 17.11 -9.52
C LEU A 63 2.77 18.29 -9.96
N PRO A 64 4.07 18.28 -9.61
CA PRO A 64 5.00 19.29 -10.08
C PRO A 64 5.04 19.25 -11.61
N LYS A 65 5.13 20.44 -12.21
CA LYS A 65 5.26 20.54 -13.67
C LYS A 65 6.58 19.92 -14.11
N THR A 66 6.61 19.43 -15.34
CA THR A 66 7.76 18.75 -15.94
C THR A 66 9.04 19.56 -15.82
N GLU A 67 8.95 20.89 -15.90
CA GLU A 67 10.11 21.79 -15.79
C GLU A 67 10.76 21.73 -14.40
N ALA A 68 9.96 21.68 -13.33
CA ALA A 68 10.47 21.57 -11.96
C ALA A 68 11.13 20.21 -11.68
N ILE A 69 10.63 19.14 -12.32
CA ILE A 69 11.20 17.80 -12.19
C ILE A 69 12.58 17.74 -12.88
N LEU A 70 12.71 18.34 -14.06
CA LEU A 70 13.97 18.38 -14.81
C LEU A 70 15.06 19.14 -14.04
N GLU A 71 14.72 20.23 -13.36
CA GLU A 71 15.68 21.00 -12.55
C GLU A 71 16.22 20.20 -11.36
N VAL A 72 15.35 19.46 -10.67
CA VAL A 72 15.72 18.56 -9.57
C VAL A 72 16.63 17.43 -10.08
N ILE A 73 16.30 16.84 -11.23
CA ILE A 73 17.11 15.77 -11.83
C ILE A 73 18.48 16.31 -12.26
N GLN A 74 18.55 17.49 -12.85
CA GLN A 74 19.82 18.12 -13.24
C GLN A 74 20.72 18.46 -12.04
N HIS A 75 20.13 18.79 -10.89
CA HIS A 75 20.89 18.97 -9.64
C HIS A 75 21.33 17.65 -9.00
N ALA A 76 20.56 16.57 -9.17
CA ALA A 76 20.91 15.25 -8.62
C ALA A 76 21.94 14.48 -9.47
N VAL A 77 22.10 14.85 -10.75
CA VAL A 77 23.02 14.20 -11.71
C VAL A 77 24.37 14.94 -11.81
N LYS A 78 24.48 16.16 -11.29
CA LYS A 78 25.76 16.87 -11.09
C LYS A 78 26.39 16.49 -9.77
#